data_AF-A0A951AA89-F1
#
_entry.id   AF-A0A951AA89-F1
#
_cell.length_a   1.000
_cell.length_b   1.000
_cell.length_c   1.000
_cell.angle_alpha   90.00
_cell.angle_beta   90.00
_cell.angle_gamma   90.00
#
_symmetry.space_group_name_H-M   'P 1'
#
loop_
_entity.id
_entity.type
_entity.pdbx_description
1 polymer ?
#
loop_
_entity_poly.entity_id
_entity_poly.type
_entity_poly.pdbx_seq_one_letter_code
_entity_poly.pdbx_strand_id
1 'polypeptide(L)'
;MTRSNRAPDGYKASGVDVAEADAGLRNIIARITATWPKTGLGAVQLPIGYFANVVDIGGMGLALCTDGVGSKAIVAQMVGKYDTVGIDCVAMNVNDLLCVGARPVSMVDYIAIDRADAAVLDGIAIGLAEGARQAGVSISGGEISQLPDMVTGFDLVGTAVGTVALDRVLVGQDILPGDRVIGIASNGIHSNGFTLARRAFFQRAGVSAEHVFAEIGHPLGEELLRPTYIYVPEILEILRQVASVKALIHITGDG
;
A
#
# COMPACT_ATOMS: atom_id res chain seq x y z
N MET A 1 -15.41 -11.13 -23.19
CA MET A 1 -14.49 -10.72 -24.26
C MET A 1 -13.25 -10.14 -23.62
N THR A 2 -12.15 -10.88 -23.65
CA THR A 2 -10.87 -10.56 -23.00
C THR A 2 -10.16 -9.45 -23.77
N ARG A 3 -10.08 -8.24 -23.19
CA ARG A 3 -9.22 -7.18 -23.72
C ARG A 3 -7.83 -7.34 -23.10
N SER A 4 -6.92 -7.86 -23.92
CA SER A 4 -5.48 -7.70 -23.80
C SER A 4 -5.15 -6.21 -23.66
N ASN A 5 -4.68 -5.80 -22.49
CA ASN A 5 -4.06 -4.49 -22.30
C ASN A 5 -2.57 -4.74 -22.08
N ARG A 6 -1.77 -4.51 -23.14
CA ARG A 6 -0.31 -4.50 -23.04
C ARG A 6 0.09 -3.37 -22.10
N ALA A 7 0.69 -3.69 -20.96
CA ALA A 7 1.41 -2.72 -20.16
C ALA A 7 2.60 -2.15 -20.95
N PRO A 8 3.01 -0.88 -20.73
CA PRO A 8 4.08 -0.24 -21.49
C PRO A 8 5.44 -0.93 -21.24
N ASP A 9 6.28 -1.02 -22.28
CA ASP A 9 7.58 -1.70 -22.35
C ASP A 9 8.68 -1.24 -21.34
N GLY A 10 8.34 -0.51 -20.27
CA GLY A 10 9.28 -0.06 -19.24
C GLY A 10 9.73 -1.14 -18.26
N TYR A 11 8.90 -2.17 -18.01
CA TYR A 11 9.17 -3.23 -17.04
C TYR A 11 10.16 -4.30 -17.53
N LYS A 12 10.33 -4.49 -18.85
CA LYS A 12 11.28 -5.47 -19.40
C LYS A 12 12.75 -5.14 -19.11
N ALA A 13 13.06 -3.87 -18.85
CA ALA A 13 14.44 -3.42 -18.62
C ALA A 13 14.97 -3.72 -17.21
N SER A 14 14.18 -4.31 -16.30
CA SER A 14 14.60 -4.66 -14.94
C SER A 14 14.96 -6.15 -14.73
N GLY A 15 15.00 -6.96 -15.79
CA GLY A 15 15.45 -8.36 -15.70
C GLY A 15 14.43 -9.34 -15.09
N VAL A 16 13.17 -8.93 -14.99
CA VAL A 16 12.06 -9.80 -14.59
C VAL A 16 11.49 -10.44 -15.85
N ASP A 17 11.57 -11.77 -15.99
CA ASP A 17 10.80 -12.49 -17.00
C ASP A 17 9.32 -12.41 -16.60
N VAL A 18 8.63 -11.45 -17.20
CA VAL A 18 7.21 -11.19 -16.96
C VAL A 18 6.37 -12.44 -17.20
N ALA A 19 6.75 -13.29 -18.17
CA ALA A 19 5.96 -14.49 -18.49
C ALA A 19 6.12 -15.60 -17.44
N GLU A 20 7.33 -15.78 -16.90
CA GLU A 20 7.59 -16.75 -15.81
C GLU A 20 6.98 -16.28 -14.49
N ALA A 21 7.13 -14.98 -14.17
CA ALA A 21 6.48 -14.36 -13.01
C ALA A 21 4.94 -14.48 -13.08
N ASP A 22 4.35 -14.20 -14.24
CA ASP A 22 2.91 -14.36 -14.48
C ASP A 22 2.46 -15.82 -14.39
N ALA A 23 3.28 -16.77 -14.83
CA ALA A 23 2.99 -18.19 -14.68
C ALA A 23 3.03 -18.62 -13.20
N GLY A 24 4.03 -18.17 -12.45
CA GLY A 24 4.15 -18.39 -11.01
C GLY A 24 2.94 -17.84 -10.25
N LEU A 25 2.58 -16.58 -10.51
CA LEU A 25 1.44 -15.91 -9.87
C LEU A 25 0.13 -16.64 -10.16
N ARG A 26 -0.11 -17.03 -11.43
CA ARG A 26 -1.31 -17.82 -11.79
C ARG A 26 -1.39 -19.14 -11.02
N ASN A 27 -0.28 -19.84 -10.87
CA ASN A 27 -0.24 -21.10 -10.13
C ASN A 27 -0.54 -20.92 -8.64
N ILE A 28 0.01 -19.88 -8.01
CA ILE A 28 -0.24 -19.54 -6.61
C ILE A 28 -1.73 -19.20 -6.41
N ILE A 29 -2.27 -18.31 -7.24
CA ILE A 29 -3.69 -17.91 -7.21
C ILE A 29 -4.60 -19.13 -7.35
N ALA A 30 -4.36 -19.98 -8.35
CA ALA A 30 -5.19 -21.18 -8.58
C ALA A 30 -5.17 -22.13 -7.36
N ARG A 31 -4.00 -22.36 -6.75
CA ARG A 31 -3.88 -23.24 -5.58
C ARG A 31 -4.53 -22.65 -4.33
N ILE A 32 -4.35 -21.34 -4.09
CA ILE A 32 -4.91 -20.67 -2.90
C ILE A 32 -6.43 -20.56 -3.01
N THR A 33 -6.97 -20.11 -4.15
CA THR A 33 -8.42 -19.98 -4.34
C THR A 33 -9.17 -21.32 -4.21
N ALA A 34 -8.52 -22.45 -4.51
CA ALA A 34 -9.09 -23.77 -4.30
C ALA A 34 -9.32 -24.14 -2.81
N THR A 35 -8.70 -23.42 -1.87
CA THR A 35 -8.91 -23.63 -0.43
C THR A 35 -10.10 -22.85 0.13
N TRP A 36 -10.68 -21.93 -0.66
CA TRP A 36 -11.70 -21.02 -0.18
C TRP A 36 -13.02 -21.72 0.10
N PRO A 37 -13.63 -21.48 1.28
CA PRO A 37 -15.02 -21.84 1.53
C PRO A 37 -15.93 -21.15 0.50
N LYS A 38 -16.93 -21.88 0.00
CA LYS A 38 -17.88 -21.33 -0.98
C LYS A 38 -18.91 -20.39 -0.35
N THR A 39 -19.29 -20.63 0.90
CA THR A 39 -20.32 -19.88 1.64
C THR A 39 -20.05 -19.94 3.15
N GLY A 40 -20.64 -19.00 3.90
CA GLY A 40 -20.57 -18.95 5.36
C GLY A 40 -19.25 -18.40 5.89
N LEU A 41 -18.93 -18.74 7.14
CA LEU A 41 -17.73 -18.26 7.83
C LEU A 41 -16.46 -18.57 7.02
N GLY A 42 -15.67 -17.54 6.73
CA GLY A 42 -14.45 -17.66 5.95
C GLY A 42 -14.64 -17.56 4.43
N ALA A 43 -15.88 -17.38 3.93
CA ALA A 43 -16.13 -17.18 2.51
C ALA A 43 -15.54 -15.86 2.03
N VAL A 44 -14.68 -15.95 1.03
CA VAL A 44 -14.02 -14.81 0.39
C VAL A 44 -14.97 -14.17 -0.62
N GLN A 45 -15.20 -12.87 -0.51
CA GLN A 45 -16.24 -12.16 -1.25
C GLN A 45 -15.77 -11.62 -2.61
N LEU A 46 -14.45 -11.43 -2.80
CA LEU A 46 -13.87 -10.85 -4.01
C LEU A 46 -12.83 -11.79 -4.65
N PRO A 47 -12.70 -11.79 -5.99
CA PRO A 47 -11.55 -12.40 -6.66
C PRO A 47 -10.22 -11.80 -6.19
N ILE A 48 -9.12 -12.54 -6.35
CA ILE A 48 -7.77 -11.99 -6.18
C ILE A 48 -7.52 -10.91 -7.24
N GLY A 49 -6.98 -9.77 -6.83
CA GLY A 49 -6.67 -8.63 -7.71
C GLY A 49 -7.34 -7.31 -7.33
N TYR A 50 -8.20 -7.30 -6.30
CA TYR A 50 -8.66 -6.07 -5.65
C TYR A 50 -7.62 -5.57 -4.63
N PHE A 51 -7.63 -4.27 -4.34
CA PHE A 51 -6.77 -3.61 -3.33
C PHE A 51 -6.87 -4.27 -1.95
N ALA A 52 -8.08 -4.67 -1.57
CA ALA A 52 -8.35 -5.45 -0.38
C ALA A 52 -9.32 -6.58 -0.70
N ASN A 53 -9.31 -7.65 0.09
CA ASN A 53 -10.33 -8.69 0.01
C ASN A 53 -11.22 -8.67 1.25
N VAL A 54 -12.45 -9.15 1.12
CA VAL A 54 -13.44 -9.21 2.20
C VAL A 54 -13.77 -10.66 2.49
N VAL A 55 -13.82 -11.03 3.76
CA VAL A 55 -14.20 -12.36 4.23
C VAL A 55 -15.44 -12.25 5.11
N ASP A 56 -16.41 -13.15 4.94
CA ASP A 56 -17.58 -13.23 5.82
C ASP A 56 -17.17 -13.83 7.18
N ILE A 57 -17.37 -13.05 8.26
CA ILE A 57 -17.13 -13.45 9.64
C ILE A 57 -18.42 -13.63 10.46
N GLY A 58 -19.47 -14.16 9.82
CA GLY A 58 -20.76 -14.41 10.46
C GLY A 58 -21.79 -13.31 10.20
N GLY A 59 -21.92 -12.88 8.94
CA GLY A 59 -22.82 -11.83 8.50
C GLY A 59 -22.19 -10.42 8.48
N MET A 60 -20.91 -10.31 8.82
CA MET A 60 -20.13 -9.08 8.72
C MET A 60 -18.93 -9.32 7.80
N GLY A 61 -18.59 -8.36 6.96
CA GLY A 61 -17.39 -8.41 6.14
C GLY A 61 -16.18 -7.93 6.94
N LEU A 62 -15.15 -8.78 7.03
CA LEU A 62 -13.81 -8.40 7.46
C LEU A 62 -12.96 -8.15 6.21
N ALA A 63 -12.61 -6.90 5.94
CA ALA A 63 -11.69 -6.53 4.89
C ALA A 63 -10.25 -6.72 5.37
N LEU A 64 -9.38 -7.27 4.52
CA LEU A 64 -7.97 -7.50 4.80
C LEU A 64 -7.12 -6.97 3.64
N CYS A 65 -6.02 -6.32 3.98
CA CYS A 65 -4.99 -5.87 3.04
C CYS A 65 -3.61 -6.07 3.68
N THR A 66 -2.63 -6.46 2.87
CA THR A 66 -1.22 -6.57 3.25
C THR A 66 -0.42 -5.82 2.20
N ASP A 67 0.33 -4.82 2.62
CA ASP A 67 1.24 -4.07 1.75
C ASP A 67 2.46 -3.56 2.54
N GLY A 68 3.53 -3.25 1.82
CA GLY A 68 4.79 -2.75 2.38
C GLY A 68 5.17 -1.37 1.85
N VAL A 69 6.22 -0.81 2.43
CA VAL A 69 6.76 0.50 2.02
C VAL A 69 7.45 0.41 0.64
N GLY A 70 8.02 -0.76 0.32
CA GLY A 70 8.76 -1.00 -0.91
C GLY A 70 10.05 -0.18 -1.00
N SER A 71 10.47 0.16 -2.22
CA SER A 71 11.80 0.75 -2.46
C SER A 71 12.03 2.16 -1.90
N LYS A 72 11.01 2.78 -1.27
CA LYS A 72 11.16 3.99 -0.46
C LYS A 72 12.02 3.76 0.79
N ALA A 73 12.02 2.55 1.34
CA ALA A 73 12.91 2.16 2.45
C ALA A 73 14.40 2.41 2.11
N ILE A 74 14.80 2.18 0.86
CA ILE A 74 16.17 2.44 0.39
C ILE A 74 16.51 3.93 0.49
N VAL A 75 15.58 4.83 0.15
CA VAL A 75 15.81 6.28 0.27
C VAL A 75 15.89 6.69 1.74
N ALA A 76 15.05 6.13 2.60
CA ALA A 76 15.10 6.35 4.05
C ALA A 76 16.48 5.98 4.62
N GLN A 77 17.03 4.84 4.19
CA GLN A 77 18.39 4.43 4.56
C GLN A 77 19.47 5.36 4.00
N MET A 78 19.34 5.80 2.74
CA MET A 78 20.32 6.70 2.12
C MET A 78 20.40 8.05 2.85
N VAL A 79 19.27 8.55 3.35
CA VAL A 79 19.19 9.84 4.08
C VAL A 79 19.41 9.66 5.59
N GLY A 80 19.26 8.43 6.11
CA GLY A 80 19.33 8.16 7.55
C GLY A 80 18.09 8.67 8.30
N LYS A 81 16.93 8.71 7.65
CA LYS A 81 15.66 9.22 8.19
C LYS A 81 14.57 8.17 8.09
N TYR A 82 14.07 7.70 9.24
CA TYR A 82 13.16 6.55 9.35
C TYR A 82 11.82 6.90 10.03
N ASP A 83 11.65 8.13 10.51
CA ASP A 83 10.49 8.61 11.26
C ASP A 83 9.20 8.76 10.44
N THR A 84 9.29 8.65 9.10
CA THR A 84 8.14 8.77 8.20
C THR A 84 7.72 7.47 7.52
N VAL A 85 8.60 6.48 7.38
CA VAL A 85 8.31 5.24 6.63
C VAL A 85 7.23 4.38 7.29
N GLY A 86 7.08 4.50 8.61
CA GLY A 86 5.97 3.87 9.31
C GLY A 86 4.61 4.44 8.90
N ILE A 87 4.53 5.75 8.61
CA ILE A 87 3.30 6.38 8.10
C ILE A 87 2.97 5.82 6.72
N ASP A 88 3.97 5.66 5.85
CA ASP A 88 3.79 5.05 4.54
C ASP A 88 3.24 3.62 4.63
N CYS A 89 3.80 2.80 5.54
CA CYS A 89 3.32 1.43 5.77
C CYS A 89 1.83 1.41 6.18
N VAL A 90 1.45 2.26 7.14
CA VAL A 90 0.04 2.37 7.55
C VAL A 90 -0.82 2.81 6.37
N ALA A 91 -0.41 3.88 5.67
CA ALA A 91 -1.18 4.50 4.59
C ALA A 91 -1.47 3.53 3.44
N MET A 92 -0.47 2.76 3.00
CA MET A 92 -0.64 1.77 1.93
C MET A 92 -1.74 0.76 2.27
N ASN A 93 -1.72 0.24 3.50
CA ASN A 93 -2.68 -0.77 3.94
C ASN A 93 -4.09 -0.18 4.19
N VAL A 94 -4.19 0.95 4.90
CA VAL A 94 -5.51 1.49 5.29
C VAL A 94 -6.24 2.14 4.11
N ASN A 95 -5.52 2.77 3.17
CA ASN A 95 -6.14 3.37 1.98
C ASN A 95 -6.72 2.28 1.05
N ASP A 96 -6.09 1.10 0.98
CA ASP A 96 -6.59 -0.03 0.20
C ASP A 96 -7.86 -0.64 0.79
N LEU A 97 -7.99 -0.69 2.12
CA LEU A 97 -9.24 -1.09 2.78
C LEU A 97 -10.42 -0.17 2.41
N LEU A 98 -10.16 1.14 2.22
CA LEU A 98 -11.21 2.08 1.82
C LEU A 98 -11.77 1.75 0.42
N CYS A 99 -10.98 1.13 -0.46
CA CYS A 99 -11.40 0.82 -1.83
C CYS A 99 -12.59 -0.15 -1.89
N VAL A 100 -12.73 -1.00 -0.87
CA VAL A 100 -13.88 -1.92 -0.73
C VAL A 100 -14.98 -1.35 0.18
N GLY A 101 -14.87 -0.08 0.58
CA GLY A 101 -15.81 0.60 1.46
C GLY A 101 -15.64 0.25 2.94
N ALA A 102 -14.54 -0.39 3.33
CA ALA A 102 -14.33 -0.81 4.71
C ALA A 102 -13.83 0.34 5.59
N ARG A 103 -14.25 0.32 6.86
CA ARG A 103 -13.68 1.14 7.91
C ARG A 103 -12.47 0.42 8.52
N PRO A 104 -11.24 0.94 8.39
CA PRO A 104 -10.08 0.37 9.07
C PRO A 104 -10.30 0.29 10.59
N VAL A 105 -9.79 -0.76 11.23
CA VAL A 105 -9.94 -1.02 12.67
C VAL A 105 -8.61 -1.23 13.35
N SER A 106 -7.79 -2.16 12.84
CA SER A 106 -6.50 -2.52 13.44
C SER A 106 -5.53 -2.96 12.36
N MET A 107 -4.25 -3.01 12.68
CA MET A 107 -3.23 -3.66 11.86
C MET A 107 -2.19 -4.37 12.71
N VAL A 108 -1.39 -5.18 12.04
CA VAL A 108 -0.12 -5.72 12.55
C VAL A 108 1.01 -5.36 11.59
N ASP A 109 2.23 -5.26 12.11
CA ASP A 109 3.43 -4.99 11.30
C ASP A 109 4.44 -6.14 11.34
N TYR A 110 5.27 -6.23 10.30
CA TYR A 110 6.39 -7.14 10.20
C TYR A 110 7.61 -6.36 9.73
N ILE A 111 8.68 -6.40 10.52
CA ILE A 111 9.96 -5.77 10.22
C ILE A 111 11.00 -6.87 10.00
N ALA A 112 11.47 -7.02 8.76
CA ALA A 112 12.68 -7.77 8.48
C ALA A 112 13.86 -6.81 8.42
N ILE A 113 14.92 -7.05 9.19
CA ILE A 113 16.05 -6.12 9.29
C ILE A 113 17.38 -6.88 9.31
N ASP A 114 18.43 -6.32 8.72
CA ASP A 114 19.76 -6.94 8.72
C ASP A 114 20.41 -6.91 10.11
N ARG A 115 20.24 -5.81 10.84
CA ARG A 115 20.71 -5.57 12.19
C ARG A 115 19.67 -4.77 12.96
N ALA A 116 19.27 -5.25 14.13
CA ALA A 116 18.35 -4.51 15.02
C ALA A 116 19.03 -3.28 15.64
N ASP A 117 19.12 -2.21 14.85
CA ASP A 117 19.61 -0.90 15.28
C ASP A 117 18.49 -0.12 15.98
N ALA A 118 18.72 0.26 17.23
CA ALA A 118 17.71 0.90 18.07
C ALA A 118 17.20 2.22 17.47
N ALA A 119 18.05 3.00 16.81
CA ALA A 119 17.64 4.28 16.22
C ALA A 119 16.76 4.09 14.98
N VAL A 120 17.03 3.05 14.19
CA VAL A 120 16.20 2.68 13.04
C VAL A 120 14.82 2.22 13.52
N LEU A 121 14.78 1.32 14.51
CA LEU A 121 13.53 0.80 15.06
C LEU A 121 12.70 1.89 15.74
N ASP A 122 13.33 2.80 16.46
CA ASP A 122 12.65 3.95 17.08
C ASP A 122 12.03 4.88 16.04
N GLY A 123 12.76 5.19 14.96
CA GLY A 123 12.22 5.96 13.84
C GLY A 123 11.01 5.29 13.19
N ILE A 124 11.12 3.99 12.87
CA ILE A 124 9.98 3.23 12.32
C ILE A 124 8.78 3.27 13.27
N ALA A 125 9.00 3.09 14.57
CA ALA A 125 7.96 3.14 15.59
C ALA A 125 7.27 4.51 15.68
N ILE A 126 8.02 5.61 15.58
CA ILE A 126 7.46 6.98 15.50
C ILE A 126 6.50 7.09 14.32
N GLY A 127 6.93 6.64 13.14
CA GLY A 127 6.11 6.69 11.94
C GLY A 127 4.85 5.82 12.04
N LEU A 128 4.99 4.60 12.57
CA LEU A 128 3.86 3.67 12.77
C LEU A 128 2.83 4.26 13.74
N ALA A 129 3.29 4.82 14.86
CA ALA A 129 2.43 5.46 15.84
C ALA A 129 1.67 6.66 15.25
N GLU A 130 2.35 7.52 14.49
CA GLU A 130 1.73 8.67 13.84
C GLU A 130 0.75 8.26 12.74
N GLY A 131 1.09 7.28 11.91
CA GLY A 131 0.20 6.74 10.89
C GLY A 131 -1.07 6.13 11.50
N ALA A 132 -0.92 5.33 12.56
CA ALA A 132 -2.04 4.74 13.28
C ALA A 132 -2.96 5.80 13.88
N ARG A 133 -2.38 6.87 14.45
CA ARG A 133 -3.11 8.03 14.99
C ARG A 133 -3.90 8.75 13.89
N GLN A 134 -3.30 9.02 12.73
CA GLN A 134 -3.99 9.66 11.60
C GLN A 134 -5.13 8.81 11.04
N ALA A 135 -4.90 7.49 10.91
CA ALA A 135 -5.90 6.55 10.41
C ALA A 135 -7.00 6.20 11.44
N GLY A 136 -6.79 6.50 12.72
CA GLY A 136 -7.72 6.14 13.79
C GLY A 136 -7.80 4.63 14.04
N VAL A 137 -6.68 3.91 13.87
CA VAL A 137 -6.57 2.45 14.05
C VAL A 137 -5.61 2.10 15.17
N SER A 138 -5.73 0.88 15.70
CA SER A 138 -4.71 0.30 16.57
C SER A 138 -3.64 -0.45 15.77
N ILE A 139 -2.42 -0.51 16.29
CA ILE A 139 -1.43 -1.52 15.90
C ILE A 139 -1.42 -2.55 17.04
N SER A 140 -2.04 -3.70 16.81
CA SER A 140 -2.35 -4.67 17.87
C SER A 140 -1.25 -5.69 18.13
N GLY A 141 -0.22 -5.71 17.28
CA GLY A 141 0.91 -6.61 17.40
C GLY A 141 1.81 -6.47 16.18
N GLY A 142 2.93 -7.17 16.22
CA GLY A 142 3.88 -7.21 15.12
C GLY A 142 5.02 -8.17 15.42
N GLU A 143 5.96 -8.28 14.49
CA GLU A 143 7.13 -9.15 14.63
C GLU A 143 8.38 -8.51 14.04
N ILE A 144 9.53 -8.73 14.67
CA ILE A 144 10.83 -8.22 14.22
C ILE A 144 11.76 -9.41 13.98
N SER A 145 12.20 -9.58 12.74
CA SER A 145 13.12 -10.64 12.32
C SER A 145 14.47 -10.08 11.90
N GLN A 146 15.55 -10.50 12.58
CA GLN A 146 16.92 -10.20 12.17
C GLN A 146 17.42 -11.22 11.14
N LEU A 147 17.63 -10.76 9.90
CA LEU A 147 17.87 -11.59 8.72
C LEU A 147 19.06 -11.08 7.89
N PRO A 148 20.29 -11.03 8.47
CA PRO A 148 21.46 -10.38 7.86
C PRO A 148 21.89 -10.98 6.51
N ASP A 149 21.60 -12.27 6.28
CA ASP A 149 21.97 -12.95 5.04
C ASP A 149 20.89 -12.83 3.94
N MET A 150 19.72 -12.25 4.25
CA MET A 150 18.57 -12.18 3.33
C MET A 150 18.13 -10.74 3.05
N VAL A 151 18.23 -9.86 4.05
CA VAL A 151 17.81 -8.45 3.95
C VAL A 151 19.05 -7.57 4.04
N THR A 152 19.06 -6.47 3.28
CA THR A 152 20.04 -5.39 3.41
C THR A 152 19.28 -4.13 3.83
N GLY A 153 19.56 -3.59 5.01
CA GLY A 153 18.71 -2.60 5.63
C GLY A 153 17.50 -3.19 6.32
N PHE A 154 16.32 -2.74 5.92
CA PHE A 154 15.05 -3.22 6.44
C PHE A 154 13.98 -3.32 5.35
N ASP A 155 13.02 -4.19 5.59
CA ASP A 155 11.72 -4.24 4.93
C ASP A 155 10.63 -4.08 5.99
N LEU A 156 9.61 -3.27 5.69
CA LEU A 156 8.51 -2.97 6.59
C LEU A 156 7.21 -3.26 5.86
N VAL A 157 6.48 -4.24 6.38
CA VAL A 157 5.20 -4.72 5.85
C VAL A 157 4.13 -4.55 6.91
N GLY A 158 2.94 -4.12 6.49
CA GLY A 158 1.75 -4.05 7.33
C GLY A 158 0.72 -5.07 6.89
N THR A 159 -0.19 -5.41 7.78
CA THR A 159 -1.45 -6.07 7.43
C THR A 159 -2.56 -5.42 8.20
N ALA A 160 -3.44 -4.69 7.51
CA ALA A 160 -4.57 -4.02 8.12
C ALA A 160 -5.86 -4.82 7.94
N VAL A 161 -6.74 -4.66 8.92
CA VAL A 161 -8.10 -5.17 8.88
C VAL A 161 -9.11 -4.05 9.08
N GLY A 162 -10.23 -4.17 8.37
CA GLY A 162 -11.35 -3.25 8.47
C GLY A 162 -12.68 -3.98 8.44
N THR A 163 -13.76 -3.29 8.76
CA THR A 163 -15.12 -3.87 8.71
C THR A 163 -15.97 -3.19 7.65
N VAL A 164 -16.80 -3.98 6.99
CA VAL A 164 -17.76 -3.53 5.97
C VAL A 164 -19.00 -4.41 6.04
N ALA A 165 -20.17 -3.82 5.78
CA ALA A 165 -21.38 -4.63 5.60
C ALA A 165 -21.28 -5.37 4.26
N LEU A 166 -21.62 -6.67 4.23
CA LEU A 166 -21.45 -7.51 3.03
C LEU A 166 -22.23 -6.97 1.82
N ASP A 167 -23.36 -6.31 2.05
CA ASP A 167 -24.20 -5.67 1.03
C ASP A 167 -23.73 -4.26 0.61
N ARG A 168 -22.65 -3.76 1.22
CA ARG A 168 -22.06 -2.44 0.94
C ARG A 168 -20.62 -2.51 0.42
N VAL A 169 -20.13 -3.70 0.10
CA VAL A 169 -18.79 -3.86 -0.49
C VAL A 169 -18.76 -3.15 -1.83
N LEU A 170 -17.83 -2.20 -1.98
CA LEU A 170 -17.67 -1.44 -3.21
C LEU A 170 -16.87 -2.26 -4.23
N VAL A 171 -17.52 -2.57 -5.36
CA VAL A 171 -16.93 -3.34 -6.47
C VAL A 171 -17.08 -2.66 -7.82
N GLY A 172 -17.63 -1.44 -7.86
CA GLY A 172 -17.78 -0.67 -9.11
C GLY A 172 -18.80 -1.24 -10.11
N GLN A 173 -19.67 -2.15 -9.68
CA GLN A 173 -20.64 -2.83 -10.56
C GLN A 173 -21.67 -1.90 -11.21
N ASP A 174 -21.96 -0.75 -10.58
CA ASP A 174 -22.98 0.21 -11.01
C ASP A 174 -22.41 1.41 -11.78
N ILE A 175 -21.13 1.34 -12.19
CA ILE A 175 -20.46 2.39 -12.98
C ILE A 175 -21.04 2.41 -14.40
N LEU A 176 -21.44 3.60 -14.88
CA LEU A 176 -22.07 3.81 -16.18
C LEU A 176 -21.48 5.03 -16.91
N PRO A 177 -21.54 5.07 -18.25
CA PRO A 177 -21.20 6.28 -19.00
C PRO A 177 -21.97 7.51 -18.49
N GLY A 178 -21.25 8.57 -18.16
CA GLY A 178 -21.81 9.80 -17.58
C GLY A 178 -21.52 9.98 -16.09
N ASP A 179 -21.05 8.93 -15.39
CA ASP A 179 -20.53 9.06 -14.03
C ASP A 179 -19.33 10.02 -13.96
N ARG A 180 -19.15 10.63 -12.80
CA ARG A 180 -18.07 11.59 -12.54
C ARG A 180 -16.94 10.91 -11.78
N VAL A 181 -15.72 11.21 -12.22
CA VAL A 181 -14.50 10.84 -11.50
C VAL A 181 -14.03 12.06 -10.72
N ILE A 182 -13.81 11.89 -9.43
CA ILE A 182 -13.28 12.93 -8.54
C ILE A 182 -11.92 12.44 -8.07
N GLY A 183 -10.88 13.23 -8.34
CA GLY A 183 -9.54 12.98 -7.84
C GLY A 183 -9.30 13.73 -6.54
N ILE A 184 -8.72 13.06 -5.55
CA ILE A 184 -8.15 13.69 -4.35
C ILE A 184 -6.66 13.79 -4.59
N ALA A 185 -6.10 14.99 -4.42
CA ALA A 185 -4.69 15.24 -4.70
C ALA A 185 -3.79 14.42 -3.76
N SER A 186 -2.77 13.79 -4.32
CA SER A 186 -1.64 13.30 -3.54
C SER A 186 -0.82 14.49 -3.02
N ASN A 187 0.00 14.24 -2.01
CA ASN A 187 0.97 15.20 -1.49
C ASN A 187 2.39 14.97 -2.05
N GLY A 188 2.58 14.01 -2.96
CA GLY A 188 3.87 13.64 -3.53
C GLY A 188 3.79 12.33 -4.33
N ILE A 189 4.89 11.60 -4.43
CA ILE A 189 4.96 10.28 -5.09
C ILE A 189 4.54 9.10 -4.19
N HIS A 190 4.16 9.39 -2.93
CA HIS A 190 3.67 8.41 -1.95
C HIS A 190 4.70 7.31 -1.66
N SER A 191 4.32 6.03 -1.79
CA SER A 191 5.22 4.88 -1.61
C SER A 191 5.54 4.15 -2.92
N ASN A 192 5.22 4.78 -4.07
CA ASN A 192 5.32 4.16 -5.40
C ASN A 192 6.34 4.90 -6.29
N GLY A 193 6.88 4.20 -7.30
CA GLY A 193 7.81 4.82 -8.28
C GLY A 193 9.24 5.09 -7.78
N PHE A 194 9.59 4.72 -6.54
CA PHE A 194 10.91 5.01 -5.94
C PHE A 194 12.09 4.39 -6.67
N THR A 195 11.90 3.25 -7.33
CA THR A 195 12.95 2.67 -8.19
C THR A 195 13.29 3.59 -9.36
N LEU A 196 12.28 4.19 -10.01
CA LEU A 196 12.49 5.16 -11.08
C LEU A 196 13.11 6.45 -10.53
N ALA A 197 12.55 7.00 -9.46
CA ALA A 197 13.05 8.23 -8.85
C ALA A 197 14.53 8.10 -8.45
N ARG A 198 14.90 7.00 -7.77
CA ARG A 198 16.27 6.77 -7.30
C ARG A 198 17.26 6.60 -8.47
N ARG A 199 16.84 5.90 -9.53
CA ARG A 199 17.65 5.75 -10.75
C ARG A 199 17.81 7.06 -11.51
N ALA A 200 16.74 7.86 -11.61
CA ALA A 200 16.75 9.13 -12.32
C ALA A 200 17.64 10.16 -11.60
N PHE A 201 17.40 10.42 -10.32
CA PHE A 201 18.10 11.47 -9.58
C PHE A 201 19.52 11.06 -9.18
N PHE A 202 19.67 9.95 -8.46
CA PHE A 202 20.97 9.61 -7.84
C PHE A 202 21.92 8.89 -8.81
N GLN A 203 21.42 8.01 -9.67
CA GLN A 203 22.29 7.20 -10.54
C GLN A 203 22.58 7.85 -11.89
N ARG A 204 21.56 8.41 -12.55
CA ARG A 204 21.72 9.03 -13.87
C ARG A 204 22.14 10.49 -13.79
N ALA A 205 21.45 11.28 -12.97
CA ALA A 205 21.76 12.70 -12.82
C ALA A 205 22.87 13.00 -11.80
N GLY A 206 23.21 12.05 -10.92
CA GLY A 206 24.26 12.22 -9.90
C GLY A 206 23.91 13.28 -8.84
N VAL A 207 22.63 13.61 -8.68
CA VAL A 207 22.13 14.60 -7.72
C VAL A 207 22.19 14.01 -6.32
N SER A 208 22.64 14.76 -5.31
CA SER A 208 22.63 14.31 -3.91
C SER A 208 21.25 14.48 -3.26
N ALA A 209 20.98 13.74 -2.18
CA ALA A 209 19.73 13.91 -1.42
C ALA A 209 19.59 15.30 -0.78
N GLU A 210 20.71 15.96 -0.50
CA GLU A 210 20.77 17.33 0.03
C GLU A 210 20.56 18.41 -1.03
N HIS A 211 20.47 18.03 -2.31
CA HIS A 211 20.26 19.01 -3.36
C HIS A 211 18.88 19.65 -3.25
N VAL A 212 18.84 20.97 -3.36
CA VAL A 212 17.61 21.75 -3.32
C VAL A 212 17.30 22.25 -4.73
N PHE A 213 16.22 21.72 -5.32
CA PHE A 213 15.66 22.27 -6.55
C PHE A 213 14.83 23.53 -6.23
N ALA A 214 14.85 24.53 -7.12
CA ALA A 214 14.13 25.78 -6.91
C ALA A 214 12.60 25.55 -6.80
N GLU A 215 12.09 24.52 -7.48
CA GLU A 215 10.69 24.15 -7.55
C GLU A 215 10.15 23.56 -6.24
N ILE A 216 11.01 22.94 -5.43
CA ILE A 216 10.62 22.31 -4.16
C ILE A 216 11.10 23.11 -2.94
N GLY A 217 12.22 23.82 -3.04
CA GLY A 217 12.71 24.73 -2.00
C GLY A 217 13.26 24.07 -0.72
N HIS A 218 13.37 22.75 -0.69
CA HIS A 218 13.94 21.96 0.41
C HIS A 218 14.71 20.74 -0.16
N PRO A 219 15.48 19.98 0.65
CA PRO A 219 16.27 18.86 0.16
C PRO A 219 15.44 17.82 -0.60
N LEU A 220 15.97 17.31 -1.73
CA LEU A 220 15.34 16.24 -2.51
C LEU A 220 15.01 15.01 -1.66
N GLY A 221 15.89 14.64 -0.72
CA GLY A 221 15.68 13.52 0.18
C GLY A 221 14.45 13.71 1.07
N GLU A 222 14.21 14.93 1.56
CA GLU A 222 13.02 15.27 2.34
C GLU A 222 11.74 15.22 1.48
N GLU A 223 11.78 15.72 0.26
CA GLU A 223 10.64 15.65 -0.67
C GLU A 223 10.29 14.18 -1.01
N LEU A 224 11.31 13.36 -1.28
CA LEU A 224 11.12 11.92 -1.52
C LEU A 224 10.63 11.17 -0.27
N LEU A 225 10.96 11.65 0.93
CA LEU A 225 10.52 11.03 2.20
C LEU A 225 9.24 11.64 2.76
N ARG A 226 8.59 12.55 2.02
CA ARG A 226 7.27 13.06 2.36
C ARG A 226 6.30 11.88 2.50
N PRO A 227 5.61 11.72 3.65
CA PRO A 227 4.81 10.53 3.92
C PRO A 227 3.56 10.49 3.02
N THR A 228 3.16 9.27 2.66
CA THR A 228 1.92 8.98 1.94
C THR A 228 0.73 9.53 2.72
N TYR A 229 -0.20 10.17 2.02
CA TYR A 229 -1.38 10.75 2.65
C TYR A 229 -2.35 9.65 3.07
N ILE A 230 -2.84 9.72 4.30
CA ILE A 230 -3.85 8.81 4.85
C ILE A 230 -5.23 9.42 4.64
N TYR A 231 -6.03 8.83 3.74
CA TYR A 231 -7.34 9.38 3.34
C TYR A 231 -8.52 8.90 4.21
N VAL A 232 -8.24 8.18 5.30
CA VAL A 232 -9.27 7.51 6.11
C VAL A 232 -10.33 8.49 6.62
N PRO A 233 -9.99 9.63 7.26
CA PRO A 233 -11.01 10.54 7.78
C PRO A 233 -11.93 11.09 6.69
N GLU A 234 -11.37 11.52 5.56
CA GLU A 234 -12.10 12.16 4.47
C GLU A 234 -13.00 11.16 3.75
N ILE A 235 -12.49 9.97 3.44
CA ILE A 235 -13.24 8.95 2.70
C ILE A 235 -14.36 8.36 3.55
N LEU A 236 -14.14 8.11 4.84
CA LEU A 236 -15.21 7.64 5.72
C LEU A 236 -16.33 8.67 5.82
N GLU A 237 -15.99 9.96 5.85
CA GLU A 237 -16.98 11.03 5.84
C GLU A 237 -17.75 11.10 4.51
N ILE A 238 -17.06 10.95 3.38
CA ILE A 238 -17.68 10.88 2.05
C ILE A 238 -18.63 9.68 1.97
N LEU A 239 -18.21 8.48 2.39
CA LEU A 239 -19.04 7.28 2.38
C LEU A 239 -20.27 7.42 3.29
N ARG A 240 -20.16 8.19 4.38
CA ARG A 240 -21.27 8.48 5.28
C ARG A 240 -22.28 9.45 4.67
N GLN A 241 -21.81 10.46 3.94
CA GLN A 241 -22.66 11.52 3.39
C GLN A 241 -23.19 11.23 1.97
N VAL A 242 -22.46 10.46 1.19
CA VAL A 242 -22.70 10.25 -0.24
C VAL A 242 -23.02 8.79 -0.50
N ALA A 243 -24.30 8.45 -0.44
CA ALA A 243 -24.77 7.09 -0.70
C ALA A 243 -24.52 6.61 -2.14
N SER A 244 -24.20 7.52 -3.07
CA SER A 244 -23.98 7.24 -4.48
C SER A 244 -22.51 6.98 -4.85
N VAL A 245 -21.61 6.81 -3.88
CA VAL A 245 -20.23 6.37 -4.19
C VAL A 245 -20.29 4.96 -4.77
N LYS A 246 -19.80 4.81 -6.00
CA LYS A 246 -19.88 3.53 -6.74
C LYS A 246 -18.58 2.74 -6.67
N ALA A 247 -17.45 3.43 -6.60
CA ALA A 247 -16.12 2.85 -6.48
C ALA A 247 -15.16 3.84 -5.87
N LEU A 248 -14.11 3.30 -5.27
CA LEU A 248 -12.95 4.02 -4.78
C LEU A 248 -11.71 3.31 -5.34
N ILE A 249 -10.74 4.09 -5.78
CA ILE A 249 -9.51 3.59 -6.40
C ILE A 249 -8.35 4.29 -5.70
N HIS A 250 -7.47 3.51 -5.08
CA HIS A 250 -6.22 4.01 -4.54
C HIS A 250 -5.15 3.97 -5.64
N ILE A 251 -4.62 5.14 -6.00
CA ILE A 251 -3.65 5.28 -7.08
C ILE A 251 -2.25 4.90 -6.56
N THR A 252 -1.76 3.72 -6.92
CA THR A 252 -0.48 3.16 -6.43
C THR A 252 0.53 2.86 -7.55
N GLY A 253 0.96 1.61 -7.73
CA GLY A 253 2.16 1.23 -8.49
C GLY A 253 2.10 1.48 -10.01
N ASP A 254 0.92 1.36 -10.60
CA ASP A 254 0.72 1.46 -12.06
C ASP A 254 0.06 2.77 -12.52
N GLY A 255 -0.34 3.62 -11.57
CA GLY A 255 -1.06 4.88 -11.81
C GLY A 255 -2.57 4.74 -12.02
#